data_AF-A0A0F9WDK6-F1
#
_entry.id   AF-A0A0F9WDK6-F1
#
_cell.length_a   1.000
_cell.length_b   1.000
_cell.length_c   1.000
_cell.angle_alpha   90.00
_cell.angle_beta   90.00
_cell.angle_gamma   90.00
#
_symmetry.space_group_name_H-M   'P 1'
#
loop_
_entity.id
_entity.type
_entity.pdbx_description
1 polymer ?
#
loop_
_entity_poly.entity_id
_entity_poly.type
_entity_poly.pdbx_seq_one_letter_code
_entity_poly.pdbx_strand_id
1 'polypeptide(L)'
;MQIEKLGPFMEWNVERIHLSQTKSLLNRNSQLKKKISLVKKLKNLQNESLQPLLEDLSTENMEQFFSEIIDSILSLKVTCLEDIKNIIRIISIYLKDHKFINMLFTHLNSTEIYWHKIIFIEIQILTDTKFNYKLALKSLFNDASNLYKIFYMEYVLYFFNDEKLIAFINKEKTKIGQLDMNQIDDKYSERVLNICRVLNIDIIEQKSDNNFKQVIELKENEFDFYTCKFLGEDNFTIPRQTKDIVEILKSNKLDIGKIDAISKYLRKTENVKMIPVIYNKLKNNIFCMPVLARIIRNCGILCKKSINKLLEDVFENKITNRTDLINTIFLVSELIKFRYIGFNECFNLLEYFYKQKDIEICCLLMKNVGRFLLVDEQSNNKARNFLDKLIAYGNKCSSIECTHINDMLSVIFSKSVRYESEDNIYNFLSYHFKNGVHKTGSKIDLILKKNKKYFLKILCAPWKFKDVELVCKIASLFCLDLILIDLLPFIIELIGNSYKLKTFSYTKFLSGLLKCKNSKIQETAISSLFNIKIHREMKLRILIVLLSGMSFCVKSRHIQHLKNECSKVNTIEIHNMLFNLCESIGVKYEKPFYEDSFDEEIRLMENL
;
A
#
# COMPACT_ATOMS: atom_id res chain seq x y z
N MET A 1 51.44 -7.48 9.02
CA MET A 1 50.68 -8.73 8.99
C MET A 1 50.71 -9.23 7.55
N GLN A 2 51.33 -10.37 7.31
CA GLN A 2 51.58 -10.91 5.97
C GLN A 2 50.24 -11.34 5.35
N ILE A 3 49.92 -10.79 4.18
CA ILE A 3 48.87 -11.33 3.32
C ILE A 3 49.37 -12.71 2.90
N GLU A 4 48.90 -13.77 3.56
CA GLU A 4 49.06 -15.12 3.04
C GLU A 4 48.45 -15.14 1.64
N LYS A 5 49.29 -15.48 0.67
CA LYS A 5 49.06 -15.38 -0.77
C LYS A 5 47.77 -16.10 -1.14
N LEU A 6 46.75 -15.33 -1.55
CA LEU A 6 45.61 -15.81 -2.32
C LEU A 6 46.09 -16.34 -3.69
N GLY A 7 46.57 -17.59 -3.76
CA GLY A 7 46.87 -18.31 -5.01
C GLY A 7 48.00 -17.74 -5.89
N PRO A 8 48.38 -18.42 -7.00
CA PRO A 8 49.59 -18.10 -7.77
C PRO A 8 49.34 -16.95 -8.76
N PHE A 9 49.51 -15.71 -8.33
CA PHE A 9 49.33 -14.48 -9.13
C PHE A 9 50.10 -14.41 -10.46
N MET A 10 51.25 -15.09 -10.58
CA MET A 10 52.03 -15.11 -11.83
C MET A 10 51.28 -15.81 -12.98
N GLU A 11 50.32 -16.69 -12.69
CA GLU A 11 49.66 -17.51 -13.70
C GLU A 11 48.69 -16.70 -14.57
N TRP A 12 47.94 -15.72 -14.01
CA TRP A 12 46.90 -15.04 -14.78
C TRP A 12 47.42 -14.04 -15.82
N ASN A 13 48.50 -13.30 -15.53
CA ASN A 13 49.07 -12.39 -16.53
C ASN A 13 49.70 -13.14 -17.70
N VAL A 14 50.35 -14.28 -17.43
CA VAL A 14 50.85 -15.18 -18.47
C VAL A 14 49.68 -15.75 -19.26
N GLU A 15 48.61 -16.16 -18.59
CA GLU A 15 47.40 -16.62 -19.23
C GLU A 15 46.75 -15.54 -20.11
N ARG A 16 46.63 -14.28 -19.66
CA ARG A 16 46.12 -13.16 -20.48
C ARG A 16 46.88 -13.01 -21.79
N ILE A 17 48.22 -13.14 -21.75
CA ILE A 17 49.05 -13.08 -22.96
C ILE A 17 48.67 -14.23 -23.91
N HIS A 18 48.53 -15.45 -23.40
CA HIS A 18 48.07 -16.59 -24.21
C HIS A 18 46.66 -16.39 -24.78
N LEU A 19 45.71 -15.92 -23.96
CA LEU A 19 44.32 -15.68 -24.37
C LEU A 19 44.22 -14.62 -25.48
N SER A 20 45.05 -13.57 -25.44
CA SER A 20 45.12 -12.55 -26.51
C SER A 20 45.62 -13.13 -27.86
N GLN A 21 46.37 -14.23 -27.80
CA GLN A 21 46.99 -14.87 -28.95
C GLN A 21 46.13 -16.00 -29.53
N THR A 22 45.20 -16.57 -28.76
CA THR A 22 44.30 -17.65 -29.18
C THR A 22 43.66 -17.36 -30.54
N LYS A 23 43.75 -18.33 -31.46
CA LYS A 23 43.07 -18.28 -32.77
C LYS A 23 42.09 -19.44 -32.85
N SER A 24 40.83 -19.16 -33.17
CA SER A 24 39.86 -20.19 -33.49
C SER A 24 40.23 -20.86 -34.82
N LEU A 25 40.34 -22.19 -34.82
CA LEU A 25 40.49 -22.99 -36.03
C LEU A 25 39.08 -23.35 -36.52
N LEU A 26 38.47 -22.45 -37.27
CA LEU A 26 37.06 -22.56 -37.65
C LEU A 26 36.84 -23.70 -38.66
N ASN A 27 36.25 -24.81 -38.21
CA ASN A 27 35.75 -25.85 -39.11
C ASN A 27 34.32 -25.49 -39.58
N ARG A 28 34.08 -25.47 -40.90
CA ARG A 28 32.82 -25.01 -41.50
C ARG A 28 31.70 -26.07 -41.50
N ASN A 29 32.02 -27.34 -41.23
CA ASN A 29 31.12 -28.48 -41.49
C ASN A 29 30.60 -29.21 -40.23
N SER A 30 30.14 -28.49 -39.21
CA SER A 30 29.59 -29.14 -38.02
C SER A 30 28.07 -29.19 -37.97
N GLN A 31 27.55 -30.28 -37.40
CA GLN A 31 26.12 -30.53 -37.27
C GLN A 31 25.48 -29.53 -36.29
N LEU A 32 24.33 -28.96 -36.66
CA LEU A 32 23.52 -28.03 -35.84
C LEU A 32 23.27 -28.55 -34.42
N LYS A 33 23.07 -29.87 -34.26
CA LYS A 33 22.89 -30.53 -32.95
C LYS A 33 24.10 -30.32 -32.03
N LYS A 34 25.33 -30.36 -32.56
CA LYS A 34 26.56 -30.15 -31.78
C LYS A 34 26.63 -28.70 -31.29
N LYS A 35 26.35 -27.72 -32.14
CA LYS A 35 26.32 -26.29 -31.78
C LYS A 35 25.30 -25.97 -30.67
N ILE A 36 24.08 -26.50 -30.79
CA ILE A 36 23.04 -26.34 -29.77
C ILE A 36 23.47 -27.00 -28.44
N SER A 37 24.12 -28.16 -28.51
CA SER A 37 24.67 -28.83 -27.31
C SER A 37 25.70 -27.94 -26.61
N LEU A 38 26.62 -27.31 -27.36
CA LEU A 38 27.63 -26.40 -26.79
C LEU A 38 27.01 -25.18 -26.11
N VAL A 39 25.97 -24.57 -26.70
CA VAL A 39 25.24 -23.47 -26.05
C VAL A 39 24.56 -23.92 -24.76
N LYS A 40 24.03 -25.15 -24.70
CA LYS A 40 23.45 -25.70 -23.46
C LYS A 40 24.50 -25.95 -22.39
N LYS A 41 25.67 -26.47 -22.78
CA LYS A 41 26.82 -26.66 -21.90
C LYS A 41 27.27 -25.34 -21.26
N LEU A 42 27.32 -24.26 -22.03
CA LEU A 42 27.64 -22.92 -21.54
C LEU A 42 26.72 -22.44 -20.42
N LYS A 43 25.43 -22.79 -20.44
CA LYS A 43 24.48 -22.43 -19.37
C LYS A 43 24.77 -23.14 -18.04
N ASN A 44 25.48 -24.26 -18.08
CA ASN A 44 25.79 -25.10 -16.92
C ASN A 44 27.29 -25.13 -16.62
N LEU A 45 28.00 -24.01 -16.86
CA LEU A 45 29.46 -23.92 -16.76
C LEU A 45 30.04 -24.42 -15.43
N GLN A 46 29.28 -24.34 -14.33
CA GLN A 46 29.71 -24.74 -13.00
C GLN A 46 29.84 -26.26 -12.82
N ASN A 47 29.22 -27.07 -13.70
CA ASN A 47 29.16 -28.53 -13.56
C ASN A 47 29.96 -29.28 -14.64
N GLU A 48 30.64 -28.56 -15.54
CA GLU A 48 31.32 -29.17 -16.68
C GLU A 48 32.83 -28.94 -16.65
N SER A 49 33.58 -29.86 -17.25
CA SER A 49 35.00 -29.69 -17.47
C SER A 49 35.24 -28.59 -18.52
N LEU A 50 35.90 -27.51 -18.10
CA LEU A 50 36.12 -26.33 -18.95
C LEU A 50 36.97 -26.64 -20.18
N GLN A 51 38.02 -27.46 -20.04
CA GLN A 51 38.98 -27.71 -21.12
C GLN A 51 38.35 -28.37 -22.36
N PRO A 52 37.58 -29.47 -22.24
CA PRO A 52 36.85 -30.03 -23.37
C PRO A 52 35.88 -29.05 -24.04
N LEU A 53 35.25 -28.17 -23.25
CA LEU A 53 34.35 -27.16 -23.78
C LEU A 53 35.12 -26.09 -24.58
N LEU A 54 36.28 -25.65 -24.12
CA LEU A 54 37.13 -24.70 -24.85
C LEU A 54 37.65 -25.30 -26.16
N GLU A 55 38.10 -26.54 -26.15
CA GLU A 55 38.52 -27.27 -27.36
C GLU A 55 37.38 -27.39 -28.37
N ASP A 56 36.20 -27.82 -27.92
CA ASP A 56 35.00 -27.89 -28.75
C ASP A 56 34.63 -26.52 -29.32
N LEU A 57 34.60 -25.46 -28.51
CA LEU A 57 34.24 -24.11 -28.98
C LEU A 57 35.27 -23.51 -29.95
N SER A 58 36.55 -23.86 -29.79
CA SER A 58 37.65 -23.35 -30.63
C SER A 58 37.70 -23.94 -32.03
N THR A 59 37.13 -25.14 -32.22
CA THR A 59 37.10 -25.87 -33.50
C THR A 59 35.82 -25.60 -34.31
N GLU A 60 34.84 -24.94 -33.69
CA GLU A 60 33.48 -24.83 -34.20
C GLU A 60 33.13 -23.40 -34.66
N ASN A 61 32.53 -23.25 -35.84
CA ASN A 61 32.03 -21.95 -36.27
C ASN A 61 30.67 -21.62 -35.61
N MET A 62 30.70 -20.72 -34.62
CA MET A 62 29.54 -20.32 -33.81
C MET A 62 28.94 -18.95 -34.20
N GLU A 63 29.27 -18.38 -35.36
CA GLU A 63 28.86 -17.01 -35.75
C GLU A 63 27.33 -16.77 -35.72
N GLN A 64 26.55 -17.80 -36.05
CA GLN A 64 25.08 -17.74 -36.01
C GLN A 64 24.49 -17.82 -34.60
N PHE A 65 25.30 -18.21 -33.61
CA PHE A 65 24.90 -18.41 -32.21
C PHE A 65 25.52 -17.38 -31.25
N PHE A 66 26.14 -16.32 -31.78
CA PHE A 66 26.81 -15.31 -30.94
C PHE A 66 25.86 -14.66 -29.93
N SER A 67 24.62 -14.36 -30.33
CA SER A 67 23.62 -13.81 -29.41
C SER A 67 23.35 -14.77 -28.27
N GLU A 68 23.08 -16.04 -28.58
CA GLU A 68 22.75 -17.06 -27.60
C GLU A 68 23.93 -17.40 -26.68
N ILE A 69 25.16 -17.35 -27.20
CA ILE A 69 26.38 -17.50 -26.40
C ILE A 69 26.49 -16.34 -25.40
N ILE A 70 26.36 -15.10 -25.87
CA ILE A 70 26.44 -13.91 -25.02
C ILE A 70 25.35 -13.97 -23.94
N ASP A 71 24.10 -14.24 -24.33
CA ASP A 71 22.98 -14.35 -23.38
C ASP A 71 23.19 -15.49 -22.36
N SER A 72 23.74 -16.62 -22.80
CA SER A 72 24.03 -17.76 -21.92
C SER A 72 25.13 -17.42 -20.92
N ILE A 73 26.19 -16.73 -21.35
CA ILE A 73 27.30 -16.31 -20.48
C ILE A 73 26.84 -15.23 -19.49
N LEU A 74 26.13 -14.21 -19.96
CA LEU A 74 25.70 -13.08 -19.13
C LEU A 74 24.56 -13.45 -18.16
N SER A 75 23.90 -14.59 -18.35
CA SER A 75 22.91 -15.14 -17.41
C SER A 75 23.49 -16.07 -16.35
N LEU A 76 24.80 -16.33 -16.37
CA LEU A 76 25.45 -17.20 -15.38
C LEU A 76 25.43 -16.61 -13.97
N LYS A 77 25.27 -17.50 -12.98
CA LYS A 77 25.32 -17.14 -11.56
C LYS A 77 26.78 -17.14 -11.08
N VAL A 78 27.49 -16.03 -11.31
CA VAL A 78 28.87 -15.84 -10.85
C VAL A 78 28.92 -15.79 -9.32
N THR A 79 29.66 -16.74 -8.73
CA THR A 79 29.82 -16.89 -7.27
C THR A 79 31.22 -16.51 -6.79
N CYS A 80 32.25 -16.75 -7.60
CA CYS A 80 33.65 -16.43 -7.28
C CYS A 80 34.37 -15.76 -8.47
N LEU A 81 35.63 -15.35 -8.27
CA LEU A 81 36.45 -14.73 -9.33
C LEU A 81 36.95 -15.75 -10.37
N GLU A 82 37.02 -17.04 -10.03
CA GLU A 82 37.38 -18.09 -10.98
C GLU A 82 36.31 -18.29 -12.05
N ASP A 83 35.03 -18.14 -11.69
CA ASP A 83 33.91 -18.11 -12.65
C ASP A 83 34.13 -17.01 -13.71
N ILE A 84 34.60 -15.83 -13.29
CA ILE A 84 34.89 -14.71 -14.20
C ILE A 84 36.06 -15.07 -15.13
N LYS A 85 37.13 -15.69 -14.62
CA LYS A 85 38.23 -16.19 -15.45
C LYS A 85 37.75 -17.21 -16.48
N ASN A 86 36.90 -18.14 -16.08
CA ASN A 86 36.31 -19.14 -16.99
C ASN A 86 35.50 -18.48 -18.10
N ILE A 87 34.71 -17.46 -17.76
CA ILE A 87 33.97 -16.67 -18.74
C ILE A 87 34.92 -15.95 -19.70
N ILE A 88 36.01 -15.34 -19.20
CA ILE A 88 37.01 -14.68 -20.04
C ILE A 88 37.72 -15.68 -20.95
N ARG A 89 38.05 -16.89 -20.47
CA ARG A 89 38.63 -17.96 -21.30
C ARG A 89 37.71 -18.32 -22.46
N ILE A 90 36.41 -18.43 -22.23
CA ILE A 90 35.43 -18.71 -23.28
C ILE A 90 35.32 -17.55 -24.27
N ILE A 91 35.18 -16.32 -23.76
CA ILE A 91 35.10 -15.12 -24.59
C ILE A 91 36.37 -14.95 -25.43
N SER A 92 37.54 -15.34 -24.90
CA SER A 92 38.84 -15.22 -25.57
C SER A 92 38.87 -15.90 -26.95
N ILE A 93 38.13 -16.99 -27.11
CA ILE A 93 38.02 -17.75 -28.36
C ILE A 93 37.51 -16.86 -29.50
N TYR A 94 36.65 -15.88 -29.18
CA TYR A 94 35.94 -15.05 -30.14
C TYR A 94 36.47 -13.61 -30.23
N LEU A 95 37.58 -13.28 -29.56
CA LEU A 95 38.11 -11.91 -29.53
C LEU A 95 38.61 -11.36 -30.87
N LYS A 96 38.82 -12.21 -31.86
CA LYS A 96 39.21 -11.77 -33.22
C LYS A 96 38.01 -11.50 -34.10
N ASP A 97 36.80 -11.83 -33.64
CA ASP A 97 35.57 -11.56 -34.36
C ASP A 97 34.98 -10.22 -33.92
N HIS A 98 35.08 -9.21 -34.79
CA HIS A 98 34.56 -7.87 -34.55
C HIS A 98 33.05 -7.85 -34.30
N LYS A 99 32.28 -8.75 -34.94
CA LYS A 99 30.83 -8.83 -34.76
C LYS A 99 30.50 -9.31 -33.35
N PHE A 100 31.20 -10.34 -32.87
CA PHE A 100 31.04 -10.83 -31.50
C PHE A 100 31.38 -9.75 -30.47
N ILE A 101 32.52 -9.08 -30.61
CA ILE A 101 32.94 -8.03 -29.65
C ILE A 101 31.93 -6.88 -29.61
N ASN A 102 31.47 -6.40 -30.77
CA ASN A 102 30.51 -5.30 -30.83
C ASN A 102 29.18 -5.67 -30.16
N MET A 103 28.70 -6.90 -30.38
CA MET A 103 27.51 -7.41 -29.69
C MET A 103 27.75 -7.49 -28.18
N LEU A 104 28.86 -8.10 -27.75
CA LEU A 104 29.20 -8.25 -26.33
C LEU A 104 29.26 -6.89 -25.61
N PHE A 105 29.96 -5.89 -26.18
CA PHE A 105 30.04 -4.56 -25.58
C PHE A 105 28.70 -3.83 -25.51
N THR A 106 27.80 -4.07 -26.48
CA THR A 106 26.44 -3.52 -26.42
C THR A 106 25.67 -4.07 -25.21
N HIS A 107 25.82 -5.37 -24.92
CA HIS A 107 25.21 -5.99 -23.74
C HIS A 107 25.90 -5.62 -22.41
N LEU A 108 27.23 -5.50 -22.39
CA LEU A 108 27.96 -5.13 -21.17
C LEU A 108 27.73 -3.67 -20.75
N ASN A 109 27.52 -2.77 -21.71
CA ASN A 109 27.27 -1.34 -21.42
C ASN A 109 25.89 -1.08 -20.80
N SER A 110 24.89 -1.89 -21.11
CA SER A 110 23.50 -1.69 -20.67
C SER A 110 23.19 -2.24 -19.27
N THR A 111 24.15 -2.85 -18.58
CA THR A 111 23.92 -3.56 -17.32
C THR A 111 24.61 -2.89 -16.13
N GLU A 112 23.92 -2.90 -14.97
CA GLU A 112 24.45 -2.42 -13.67
C GLU A 112 25.15 -3.55 -12.87
N ILE A 113 25.40 -4.70 -13.49
CA ILE A 113 25.96 -5.88 -12.84
C ILE A 113 27.47 -5.72 -12.68
N TYR A 114 27.98 -5.82 -11.44
CA TYR A 114 29.38 -5.51 -11.15
C TYR A 114 30.38 -6.32 -12.00
N TRP A 115 30.17 -7.64 -12.15
CA TRP A 115 31.11 -8.52 -12.85
C TRP A 115 31.05 -8.36 -14.38
N HIS A 116 29.96 -7.82 -14.95
CA HIS A 116 29.92 -7.43 -16.36
C HIS A 116 30.93 -6.32 -16.66
N LYS A 117 31.08 -5.36 -15.74
CA LYS A 117 32.10 -4.30 -15.88
C LYS A 117 33.52 -4.85 -15.76
N ILE A 118 33.72 -5.87 -14.92
CA ILE A 118 35.01 -6.58 -14.84
C ILE A 118 35.33 -7.25 -16.18
N ILE A 119 34.38 -7.99 -16.76
CA ILE A 119 34.56 -8.61 -18.08
C ILE A 119 34.88 -7.55 -19.12
N PHE A 120 34.15 -6.42 -19.14
CA PHE A 120 34.43 -5.33 -20.07
C PHE A 120 35.89 -4.85 -19.98
N ILE A 121 36.40 -4.61 -18.77
CA ILE A 121 37.79 -4.20 -18.54
C ILE A 121 38.77 -5.27 -19.03
N GLU A 122 38.53 -6.55 -18.70
CA GLU A 122 39.42 -7.65 -19.11
C GLU A 122 39.45 -7.82 -20.63
N ILE A 123 38.30 -7.72 -21.30
CA ILE A 123 38.24 -7.82 -22.76
C ILE A 123 38.95 -6.62 -23.40
N GLN A 124 38.81 -5.40 -22.87
CA GLN A 124 39.55 -4.24 -23.34
C GLN A 124 41.07 -4.42 -23.16
N ILE A 125 41.53 -4.97 -22.03
CA ILE A 125 42.94 -5.31 -21.81
C ILE A 125 43.44 -6.31 -22.86
N LEU A 126 42.63 -7.31 -23.21
CA LEU A 126 43.01 -8.35 -24.17
C LEU A 126 42.99 -7.88 -25.63
N THR A 127 42.19 -6.85 -25.95
CA THR A 127 41.94 -6.42 -27.34
C THR A 127 42.65 -5.12 -27.71
N ASP A 128 42.88 -4.21 -26.76
CA ASP A 128 43.52 -2.93 -26.98
C ASP A 128 44.79 -2.78 -26.11
N THR A 129 45.95 -2.92 -26.76
CA THR A 129 47.27 -2.72 -26.14
C THR A 129 47.49 -1.32 -25.56
N LYS A 130 46.71 -0.32 -25.98
CA LYS A 130 46.79 1.06 -25.49
C LYS A 130 45.77 1.35 -24.38
N PHE A 131 44.92 0.39 -24.02
CA PHE A 131 43.89 0.59 -23.02
C PHE A 131 44.49 0.87 -21.64
N ASN A 132 44.18 2.06 -21.11
CA ASN A 132 44.64 2.45 -19.78
C ASN A 132 43.71 1.90 -18.70
N TYR A 133 43.87 0.61 -18.39
CA TYR A 133 43.06 -0.08 -17.39
C TYR A 133 43.13 0.59 -16.00
N LYS A 134 44.23 1.27 -15.66
CA LYS A 134 44.37 2.00 -14.39
C LYS A 134 43.41 3.18 -14.29
N LEU A 135 43.21 3.92 -15.38
CA LEU A 135 42.22 4.99 -15.44
C LEU A 135 40.80 4.44 -15.44
N ALA A 136 40.55 3.38 -16.20
CA ALA A 136 39.24 2.73 -16.25
C ALA A 136 38.80 2.20 -14.87
N LEU A 137 39.70 1.52 -14.15
CA LEU A 137 39.47 1.07 -12.78
C LEU A 137 39.17 2.25 -11.86
N LYS A 138 39.93 3.35 -11.92
CA LYS A 138 39.64 4.53 -11.09
C LYS A 138 38.25 5.12 -11.36
N SER A 139 37.84 5.21 -12.63
CA SER A 139 36.50 5.67 -12.99
C SER A 139 35.42 4.73 -12.44
N LEU A 140 35.62 3.43 -12.63
CA LEU A 140 34.72 2.38 -12.14
C LEU A 140 34.50 2.48 -10.62
N PHE A 141 35.56 2.73 -9.86
CA PHE A 141 35.46 2.92 -8.42
C PHE A 141 34.69 4.19 -8.05
N ASN A 142 34.89 5.31 -8.75
CA ASN A 142 34.22 6.56 -8.41
C ASN A 142 32.69 6.49 -8.57
N ASP A 143 32.23 5.77 -9.60
CA ASP A 143 30.81 5.69 -9.95
C ASP A 143 30.06 4.58 -9.18
N ALA A 144 30.77 3.74 -8.42
CA ALA A 144 30.23 2.55 -7.78
C ALA A 144 29.74 2.76 -6.34
N SER A 145 28.72 2.00 -5.96
CA SER A 145 28.29 1.84 -4.57
C SER A 145 29.39 1.18 -3.72
N ASN A 146 29.33 1.34 -2.40
CA ASN A 146 30.35 0.77 -1.49
C ASN A 146 30.46 -0.76 -1.62
N LEU A 147 29.33 -1.46 -1.80
CA LEU A 147 29.33 -2.91 -2.02
C LEU A 147 30.09 -3.29 -3.30
N TYR A 148 29.84 -2.59 -4.41
CA TYR A 148 30.52 -2.88 -5.67
C TYR A 148 31.99 -2.49 -5.65
N LYS A 149 32.35 -1.40 -4.96
CA LYS A 149 33.76 -1.07 -4.68
C LYS A 149 34.49 -2.22 -4.01
N ILE A 150 33.86 -2.92 -3.06
CA ILE A 150 34.48 -4.07 -2.39
C ILE A 150 34.74 -5.23 -3.36
N PHE A 151 33.77 -5.58 -4.22
CA PHE A 151 34.01 -6.58 -5.26
C PHE A 151 35.09 -6.15 -6.26
N TYR A 152 35.18 -4.86 -6.58
CA TYR A 152 36.24 -4.34 -7.43
C TYR A 152 37.60 -4.35 -6.74
N MET A 153 37.68 -4.15 -5.42
CA MET A 153 38.92 -4.33 -4.66
C MET A 153 39.38 -5.79 -4.68
N GLU A 154 38.46 -6.73 -4.46
CA GLU A 154 38.75 -8.17 -4.57
C GLU A 154 39.27 -8.51 -5.97
N TYR A 155 38.59 -8.03 -7.02
CA TYR A 155 39.01 -8.18 -8.40
C TYR A 155 40.42 -7.63 -8.62
N VAL A 156 40.70 -6.39 -8.20
CA VAL A 156 42.02 -5.80 -8.44
C VAL A 156 43.12 -6.56 -7.69
N LEU A 157 42.86 -6.94 -6.43
CA LEU A 157 43.80 -7.72 -5.63
C LEU A 157 44.05 -9.10 -6.23
N TYR A 158 43.04 -9.74 -6.81
CA TYR A 158 43.13 -11.09 -7.36
C TYR A 158 43.73 -11.12 -8.79
N PHE A 159 43.45 -10.11 -9.61
CA PHE A 159 43.84 -10.06 -11.03
C PHE A 159 45.10 -9.23 -11.32
N PHE A 160 45.55 -8.38 -10.38
CA PHE A 160 46.68 -7.47 -10.61
C PHE A 160 47.66 -7.51 -9.43
N ASN A 161 48.95 -7.57 -9.77
CA ASN A 161 50.05 -7.40 -8.82
C ASN A 161 50.76 -6.07 -9.11
N ASP A 162 50.03 -4.96 -9.07
CA ASP A 162 50.55 -3.62 -9.34
C ASP A 162 50.53 -2.78 -8.06
N GLU A 163 51.71 -2.41 -7.57
CA GLU A 163 51.87 -1.66 -6.33
C GLU A 163 51.10 -0.33 -6.31
N LYS A 164 50.96 0.34 -7.46
CA LYS A 164 50.22 1.62 -7.55
C LYS A 164 48.72 1.38 -7.42
N LEU A 165 48.21 0.28 -7.96
CA LEU A 165 46.80 -0.11 -7.79
C LEU A 165 46.53 -0.59 -6.36
N ILE A 166 47.45 -1.34 -5.76
CA ILE A 166 47.34 -1.77 -4.36
C ILE A 166 47.34 -0.54 -3.44
N ALA A 167 48.21 0.44 -3.68
CA ALA A 167 48.20 1.71 -2.94
C ALA A 167 46.88 2.48 -3.12
N PHE A 168 46.30 2.47 -4.33
CA PHE A 168 44.99 3.06 -4.59
C PHE A 168 43.87 2.33 -3.84
N ILE A 169 43.85 0.99 -3.82
CA ILE A 169 42.90 0.19 -3.04
C ILE A 169 43.02 0.54 -1.56
N ASN A 170 44.23 0.61 -1.01
CA ASN A 170 44.45 0.97 0.39
C ASN A 170 43.86 2.35 0.71
N LYS A 171 43.99 3.32 -0.21
CA LYS A 171 43.35 4.64 -0.07
C LYS A 171 41.83 4.55 -0.13
N GLU A 172 41.26 3.88 -1.12
CA GLU A 172 39.80 3.76 -1.27
C GLU A 172 39.17 2.97 -0.11
N LYS A 173 39.85 1.95 0.39
CA LYS A 173 39.46 1.19 1.57
C LYS A 173 39.26 2.10 2.79
N THR A 174 40.18 3.04 3.04
CA THR A 174 40.02 4.01 4.15
C THR A 174 38.81 4.93 3.99
N LYS A 175 38.39 5.22 2.75
CA LYS A 175 37.19 6.02 2.48
C LYS A 175 35.90 5.25 2.71
N ILE A 176 35.90 3.95 2.44
CA ILE A 176 34.75 3.09 2.78
C ILE A 176 34.61 3.09 4.29
N GLY A 177 35.71 2.89 5.02
CA GLY A 177 35.79 2.94 6.48
C GLY A 177 35.04 1.79 7.15
N GLN A 178 33.73 1.76 6.96
CA GLN A 178 32.81 0.80 7.53
C GLN A 178 31.79 0.33 6.48
N LEU A 179 31.43 -0.96 6.52
CA LEU A 179 30.35 -1.52 5.70
C LEU A 179 29.19 -2.00 6.56
N ASP A 180 27.97 -1.61 6.17
CA ASP A 180 26.71 -2.05 6.80
C ASP A 180 26.22 -3.36 6.16
N MET A 181 26.20 -4.44 6.96
CA MET A 181 25.76 -5.77 6.51
C MET A 181 24.31 -5.80 6.02
N ASN A 182 23.45 -4.88 6.50
CA ASN A 182 22.03 -4.84 6.11
C ASN A 182 21.81 -4.41 4.64
N GLN A 183 22.85 -3.89 3.99
CA GLN A 183 22.80 -3.49 2.58
C GLN A 183 23.20 -4.63 1.64
N ILE A 184 23.57 -5.78 2.19
CA ILE A 184 24.10 -6.92 1.45
C ILE A 184 23.00 -7.99 1.35
N ASP A 185 22.69 -8.40 0.13
CA ASP A 185 21.82 -9.56 -0.11
C ASP A 185 22.45 -10.81 0.52
N ASP A 186 21.66 -11.59 1.27
CA ASP A 186 22.06 -12.82 1.96
C ASP A 186 22.92 -13.73 1.07
N LYS A 187 22.63 -13.77 -0.24
CA LYS A 187 23.38 -14.54 -1.24
C LYS A 187 24.87 -14.21 -1.29
N TYR A 188 25.26 -12.97 -0.99
CA TYR A 188 26.65 -12.49 -1.09
C TYR A 188 27.31 -12.25 0.28
N SER A 189 26.56 -12.40 1.37
CA SER A 189 26.99 -12.11 2.74
C SER A 189 28.35 -12.74 3.07
N GLU A 190 28.49 -14.05 2.89
CA GLU A 190 29.71 -14.79 3.22
C GLU A 190 30.93 -14.33 2.41
N ARG A 191 30.76 -14.14 1.09
CA ARG A 191 31.85 -13.66 0.23
C ARG A 191 32.28 -12.25 0.62
N VAL A 192 31.34 -11.34 0.88
CA VAL A 192 31.66 -9.97 1.28
C VAL A 192 32.35 -9.93 2.65
N LEU A 193 31.89 -10.76 3.61
CA LEU A 193 32.55 -10.92 4.90
C LEU A 193 34.02 -11.33 4.73
N ASN A 194 34.28 -12.33 3.89
CA ASN A 194 35.64 -12.79 3.63
C ASN A 194 36.50 -11.72 2.97
N ILE A 195 35.97 -10.97 2.00
CA ILE A 195 36.69 -9.86 1.35
C ILE A 195 37.00 -8.75 2.36
N CYS A 196 36.02 -8.35 3.18
CA CYS A 196 36.21 -7.30 4.19
C CYS A 196 37.26 -7.69 5.22
N ARG A 197 37.29 -8.97 5.65
CA ARG A 197 38.35 -9.51 6.52
C ARG A 197 39.72 -9.40 5.86
N VAL A 198 39.87 -9.83 4.61
CA VAL A 198 41.14 -9.72 3.86
C VAL A 198 41.57 -8.26 3.71
N LEU A 199 40.61 -7.38 3.43
CA LEU A 199 40.86 -5.96 3.27
C LEU A 199 41.05 -5.24 4.60
N ASN A 200 40.79 -5.83 5.76
CA ASN A 200 40.69 -5.16 7.07
C ASN A 200 39.70 -3.97 7.04
N ILE A 201 38.55 -4.13 6.40
CA ILE A 201 37.43 -3.17 6.46
C ILE A 201 36.57 -3.55 7.66
N ASP A 202 36.31 -2.60 8.54
CA ASP A 202 35.46 -2.83 9.70
C ASP A 202 34.04 -3.11 9.22
N ILE A 203 33.55 -4.28 9.59
CA ILE A 203 32.18 -4.67 9.34
C ILE A 203 31.42 -4.22 10.56
N ILE A 204 30.55 -3.23 10.39
CA ILE A 204 29.53 -3.00 11.39
C ILE A 204 28.52 -4.10 11.17
N GLU A 205 28.76 -5.25 11.80
CA GLU A 205 27.65 -5.96 12.38
C GLU A 205 27.03 -4.93 13.32
N GLN A 206 26.01 -4.22 12.84
CA GLN A 206 25.01 -3.79 13.79
C GLN A 206 24.57 -5.13 14.36
N LYS A 207 25.16 -5.51 15.52
CA LYS A 207 24.37 -6.17 16.54
C LYS A 207 23.06 -5.43 16.43
N SER A 208 22.04 -6.13 16.00
CA SER A 208 20.70 -5.64 16.10
C SER A 208 20.46 -5.39 17.59
N ASP A 209 20.96 -4.28 18.12
CA ASP A 209 20.05 -3.33 18.68
C ASP A 209 18.98 -3.24 17.63
N ASN A 210 17.90 -3.98 17.88
CA ASN A 210 16.71 -4.03 17.08
C ASN A 210 16.31 -2.57 16.81
N ASN A 211 16.85 -1.98 15.73
CA ASN A 211 16.42 -0.70 15.21
C ASN A 211 15.03 -0.84 14.58
N PHE A 212 14.46 -2.06 14.61
CA PHE A 212 13.05 -2.24 14.89
C PHE A 212 12.65 -1.50 16.18
N LYS A 213 12.56 -0.19 16.06
CA LYS A 213 11.75 0.62 16.92
C LYS A 213 10.34 0.43 16.39
N GLN A 214 9.53 -0.30 17.14
CA GLN A 214 8.10 -0.35 16.87
C GLN A 214 7.56 1.09 17.02
N VAL A 215 7.44 1.80 15.89
CA VAL A 215 6.94 3.18 15.84
C VAL A 215 5.40 3.19 15.91
N ILE A 216 4.78 2.02 15.73
CA ILE A 216 3.33 1.85 15.67
C ILE A 216 2.89 0.77 16.66
N GLU A 217 2.00 1.13 17.58
CA GLU A 217 1.26 0.20 18.42
C GLU A 217 0.25 -0.59 17.56
N LEU A 218 0.30 -1.92 17.64
CA LEU A 218 -0.65 -2.82 17.01
C LEU A 218 -1.88 -3.02 17.88
N LYS A 219 -3.06 -3.15 17.27
CA LYS A 219 -4.18 -3.79 17.99
C LYS A 219 -3.96 -5.28 18.07
N GLU A 220 -4.51 -5.86 19.13
CA GLU A 220 -4.82 -7.28 19.17
C GLU A 220 -5.63 -7.63 17.91
N ASN A 221 -5.16 -8.64 17.18
CA ASN A 221 -5.78 -9.18 15.97
C ASN A 221 -5.84 -8.26 14.74
N GLU A 222 -5.09 -7.14 14.70
CA GLU A 222 -5.12 -6.18 13.56
C GLU A 222 -4.80 -6.85 12.21
N PHE A 223 -3.91 -7.84 12.22
CA PHE A 223 -3.44 -8.53 11.01
C PHE A 223 -3.82 -10.02 10.97
N ASP A 224 -4.71 -10.48 11.84
CA ASP A 224 -5.15 -11.88 11.90
C ASP A 224 -5.74 -12.36 10.57
N PHE A 225 -6.42 -11.47 9.85
CA PHE A 225 -6.92 -11.77 8.51
C PHE A 225 -5.81 -12.14 7.52
N TYR A 226 -4.55 -11.79 7.77
CA TYR A 226 -3.41 -12.11 6.89
C TYR A 226 -2.55 -13.25 7.45
N THR A 227 -2.43 -13.34 8.78
CA THR A 227 -1.54 -14.28 9.49
C THR A 227 -2.23 -15.60 9.86
N CYS A 228 -3.53 -15.59 10.19
CA CYS A 228 -4.23 -16.78 10.65
C CYS A 228 -4.45 -17.80 9.52
N LYS A 229 -3.98 -19.02 9.76
CA LYS A 229 -4.36 -20.22 9.01
C LYS A 229 -5.65 -20.74 9.64
N PHE A 230 -6.74 -20.71 8.88
CA PHE A 230 -8.00 -21.27 9.36
C PHE A 230 -7.93 -22.80 9.34
N LEU A 231 -8.21 -23.41 10.49
CA LEU A 231 -8.45 -24.85 10.64
C LEU A 231 -9.97 -25.02 10.47
N GLY A 232 -10.39 -25.72 9.42
CA GLY A 232 -11.71 -25.62 8.79
C GLY A 232 -12.94 -25.79 9.68
N GLU A 233 -14.05 -25.21 9.22
CA GLU A 233 -15.39 -25.68 9.57
C GLU A 233 -15.79 -26.76 8.56
N ASP A 234 -16.00 -27.99 9.02
CA ASP A 234 -16.27 -29.14 8.15
C ASP A 234 -17.64 -29.11 7.45
N ASN A 235 -18.49 -28.12 7.73
CA ASN A 235 -19.91 -28.11 7.32
C ASN A 235 -20.32 -27.02 6.30
N PHE A 236 -19.38 -26.29 5.68
CA PHE A 236 -19.73 -25.27 4.69
C PHE A 236 -19.99 -25.85 3.29
N THR A 237 -21.24 -25.83 2.83
CA THR A 237 -21.63 -26.27 1.48
C THR A 237 -21.39 -25.15 0.46
N ILE A 238 -20.48 -25.40 -0.49
CA ILE A 238 -20.10 -24.42 -1.52
C ILE A 238 -21.07 -24.49 -2.71
N PRO A 239 -21.68 -23.37 -3.14
CA PRO A 239 -22.52 -23.35 -4.32
C PRO A 239 -21.74 -23.71 -5.60
N ARG A 240 -22.39 -24.38 -6.54
CA ARG A 240 -21.79 -24.73 -7.84
C ARG A 240 -21.79 -23.56 -8.84
N GLN A 241 -22.69 -22.59 -8.68
CA GLN A 241 -22.79 -21.47 -9.61
C GLN A 241 -21.90 -20.29 -9.19
N THR A 242 -21.18 -19.71 -10.15
CA THR A 242 -20.30 -18.56 -9.90
C THR A 242 -21.04 -17.32 -9.40
N LYS A 243 -22.31 -17.13 -9.76
CA LYS A 243 -23.13 -16.01 -9.28
C LYS A 243 -23.31 -16.06 -7.76
N ASP A 244 -23.66 -17.24 -7.25
CA ASP A 244 -23.90 -17.47 -5.82
C ASP A 244 -22.61 -17.37 -5.02
N ILE A 245 -21.49 -17.88 -5.56
CA ILE A 245 -20.16 -17.70 -4.96
C ILE A 245 -19.84 -16.20 -4.80
N VAL A 246 -20.09 -15.39 -5.83
CA VAL A 246 -19.84 -13.94 -5.78
C VAL A 246 -20.73 -13.24 -4.75
N GLU A 247 -21.97 -13.66 -4.60
CA GLU A 247 -22.89 -13.11 -3.61
C GLU A 247 -22.46 -13.47 -2.18
N ILE A 248 -22.05 -14.72 -1.95
CA ILE A 248 -21.49 -15.14 -0.66
C ILE A 248 -20.25 -14.32 -0.31
N LEU A 249 -19.32 -14.13 -1.24
CA LEU A 249 -18.10 -13.36 -1.01
C LEU A 249 -18.39 -11.88 -0.72
N LYS A 250 -19.44 -11.30 -1.33
CA LYS A 250 -19.89 -9.92 -1.04
C LYS A 250 -20.53 -9.80 0.35
N SER A 251 -21.27 -10.80 0.79
CA SER A 251 -21.98 -10.79 2.07
C SER A 251 -21.11 -11.21 3.25
N ASN A 252 -20.02 -11.97 3.02
CA ASN A 252 -19.18 -12.57 4.06
C ASN A 252 -17.71 -12.12 3.96
N LYS A 253 -17.45 -10.81 3.83
CA LYS A 253 -16.10 -10.25 3.55
C LYS A 253 -15.05 -10.53 4.63
N LEU A 254 -15.46 -10.79 5.86
CA LEU A 254 -14.58 -11.05 7.01
C LEU A 254 -14.60 -12.52 7.45
N ASP A 255 -15.43 -13.35 6.82
CA ASP A 255 -15.56 -14.77 7.15
C ASP A 255 -14.42 -15.55 6.49
N ILE A 256 -13.32 -15.65 7.23
CA ILE A 256 -12.12 -16.32 6.78
C ILE A 256 -12.41 -17.78 6.38
N GLY A 257 -13.25 -18.48 7.13
CA GLY A 257 -13.57 -19.89 6.91
C GLY A 257 -14.26 -20.12 5.57
N LYS A 258 -15.31 -19.34 5.28
CA LYS A 258 -16.02 -19.42 3.98
C LYS A 258 -15.12 -19.04 2.82
N ILE A 259 -14.28 -18.01 2.97
CA ILE A 259 -13.35 -17.57 1.90
C ILE A 259 -12.32 -18.67 1.61
N ASP A 260 -11.76 -19.31 2.64
CA ASP A 260 -10.77 -20.37 2.49
C ASP A 260 -11.40 -21.64 1.89
N ALA A 261 -12.63 -21.99 2.29
CA ALA A 261 -13.38 -23.10 1.70
C ALA A 261 -13.63 -22.88 0.20
N ILE A 262 -14.09 -21.68 -0.19
CA ILE A 262 -14.25 -21.29 -1.60
C ILE A 262 -12.91 -21.35 -2.34
N SER A 263 -11.83 -20.86 -1.71
CA SER A 263 -10.49 -20.91 -2.31
C SER A 263 -10.02 -22.35 -2.59
N LYS A 264 -10.28 -23.28 -1.66
CA LYS A 264 -9.99 -24.72 -1.82
C LYS A 264 -10.82 -25.33 -2.96
N TYR A 265 -12.07 -24.93 -3.10
CA TYR A 265 -12.93 -25.35 -4.22
C TYR A 265 -12.43 -24.83 -5.56
N LEU A 266 -12.02 -23.55 -5.64
CA LEU A 266 -11.48 -22.93 -6.85
C LEU A 266 -10.12 -23.48 -7.28
N ARG A 267 -9.34 -24.05 -6.35
CA ARG A 267 -8.04 -24.67 -6.64
C ARG A 267 -8.17 -25.96 -7.47
N LYS A 268 -9.34 -26.61 -7.48
CA LYS A 268 -9.59 -27.80 -8.31
C LYS A 268 -9.53 -27.45 -9.79
N THR A 269 -8.90 -28.31 -10.60
CA THR A 269 -8.67 -28.10 -12.05
C THR A 269 -9.95 -27.76 -12.83
N GLU A 270 -11.07 -28.40 -12.48
CA GLU A 270 -12.41 -28.17 -13.05
C GLU A 270 -12.95 -26.74 -12.80
N ASN A 271 -12.55 -26.08 -11.72
CA ASN A 271 -13.10 -24.80 -11.29
C ASN A 271 -12.18 -23.59 -11.57
N VAL A 272 -10.94 -23.82 -12.05
CA VAL A 272 -9.95 -22.75 -12.29
C VAL A 272 -10.49 -21.66 -13.24
N LYS A 273 -11.33 -22.04 -14.21
CA LYS A 273 -11.98 -21.11 -15.14
C LYS A 273 -12.92 -20.10 -14.47
N MET A 274 -13.36 -20.36 -13.23
CA MET A 274 -14.21 -19.43 -12.48
C MET A 274 -13.42 -18.26 -11.88
N ILE A 275 -12.11 -18.40 -11.65
CA ILE A 275 -11.28 -17.39 -10.99
C ILE A 275 -11.31 -16.04 -11.74
N PRO A 276 -11.08 -15.98 -13.08
CA PRO A 276 -11.17 -14.70 -13.81
C PRO A 276 -12.57 -14.07 -13.79
N VAL A 277 -13.62 -14.88 -13.74
CA VAL A 277 -15.02 -14.41 -13.68
C VAL A 277 -15.31 -13.77 -12.33
N ILE A 278 -14.87 -14.42 -11.23
CA ILE A 278 -15.00 -13.89 -9.88
C ILE A 278 -14.21 -12.59 -9.74
N TYR A 279 -12.97 -12.57 -10.23
CA TYR A 279 -12.14 -11.37 -10.27
C TYR A 279 -12.86 -10.20 -10.97
N ASN A 280 -13.33 -10.39 -12.20
CA ASN A 280 -14.00 -9.33 -12.96
C ASN A 280 -15.30 -8.83 -12.29
N LYS A 281 -16.03 -9.70 -11.58
CA LYS A 281 -17.25 -9.31 -10.85
C LYS A 281 -16.99 -8.58 -9.54
N LEU A 282 -15.80 -8.73 -8.95
CA LEU A 282 -15.46 -8.16 -7.65
C LEU A 282 -14.46 -7.00 -7.71
N LYS A 283 -13.64 -6.88 -8.79
CA LYS A 283 -12.56 -5.89 -8.91
C LYS A 283 -13.01 -4.42 -8.85
N ASN A 284 -14.29 -4.13 -9.11
CA ASN A 284 -14.81 -2.76 -9.02
C ASN A 284 -15.31 -2.41 -7.61
N ASN A 285 -15.25 -3.36 -6.67
CA ASN A 285 -15.66 -3.15 -5.28
C ASN A 285 -14.42 -3.19 -4.37
N ILE A 286 -13.94 -2.02 -3.95
CA ILE A 286 -12.76 -1.86 -3.10
C ILE A 286 -12.87 -2.68 -1.80
N PHE A 287 -14.08 -2.84 -1.25
CA PHE A 287 -14.31 -3.63 -0.03
C PHE A 287 -14.09 -5.14 -0.24
N CYS A 288 -14.03 -5.61 -1.49
CA CYS A 288 -13.77 -7.01 -1.81
C CYS A 288 -12.29 -7.29 -2.11
N MET A 289 -11.41 -6.28 -2.05
CA MET A 289 -9.98 -6.47 -2.35
C MET A 289 -9.26 -7.41 -1.38
N PRO A 290 -9.48 -7.35 -0.05
CA PRO A 290 -8.87 -8.30 0.88
C PRO A 290 -9.33 -9.75 0.59
N VAL A 291 -10.61 -9.92 0.24
CA VAL A 291 -11.21 -11.21 -0.13
C VAL A 291 -10.56 -11.76 -1.40
N LEU A 292 -10.45 -10.94 -2.44
CA LEU A 292 -9.79 -11.31 -3.69
C LEU A 292 -8.32 -11.68 -3.46
N ALA A 293 -7.59 -10.89 -2.68
CA ALA A 293 -6.19 -11.16 -2.36
C ALA A 293 -6.03 -12.47 -1.59
N ARG A 294 -6.93 -12.79 -0.65
CA ARG A 294 -6.92 -14.06 0.09
C ARG A 294 -7.19 -15.25 -0.84
N ILE A 295 -8.15 -15.13 -1.76
CA ILE A 295 -8.42 -16.15 -2.78
C ILE A 295 -7.19 -16.35 -3.66
N ILE A 296 -6.58 -15.27 -4.17
CA ILE A 296 -5.37 -15.34 -5.01
C ILE A 296 -4.22 -16.01 -4.27
N ARG A 297 -3.96 -15.62 -3.01
CA ARG A 297 -2.95 -16.22 -2.14
C ARG A 297 -3.20 -17.72 -1.96
N ASN A 298 -4.45 -18.11 -1.72
CA ASN A 298 -4.82 -19.50 -1.55
C ASN A 298 -4.84 -20.30 -2.87
N CYS A 299 -5.07 -19.68 -4.03
CA CYS A 299 -4.94 -20.35 -5.32
C CYS A 299 -3.46 -20.50 -5.75
N GLY A 300 -2.55 -19.73 -5.14
CA GLY A 300 -1.11 -19.92 -5.25
C GLY A 300 -0.58 -19.73 -6.67
N ILE A 301 0.09 -20.76 -7.21
CA ILE A 301 0.77 -20.72 -8.52
C ILE A 301 -0.22 -20.43 -9.67
N LEU A 302 -1.48 -20.86 -9.54
CA LEU A 302 -2.51 -20.68 -10.59
C LEU A 302 -2.72 -19.21 -10.95
N CYS A 303 -2.57 -18.29 -9.99
CA CYS A 303 -2.77 -16.87 -10.19
C CYS A 303 -1.46 -16.11 -10.48
N LYS A 304 -0.29 -16.72 -10.28
CA LYS A 304 1.01 -16.02 -10.28
C LYS A 304 1.30 -15.32 -11.61
N LYS A 305 1.04 -16.00 -12.74
CA LYS A 305 1.22 -15.42 -14.07
C LYS A 305 0.33 -14.18 -14.29
N SER A 306 -0.94 -14.24 -13.86
CA SER A 306 -1.88 -13.13 -14.01
C SER A 306 -1.50 -11.94 -13.13
N ILE A 307 -0.99 -12.17 -11.91
CA ILE A 307 -0.53 -11.11 -11.02
C ILE A 307 0.76 -10.46 -11.54
N ASN A 308 1.72 -11.25 -12.03
CA ASN A 308 2.94 -10.71 -12.63
C ASN A 308 2.61 -9.83 -13.84
N LYS A 309 1.73 -10.30 -14.72
CA LYS A 309 1.25 -9.49 -15.85
C LYS A 309 0.58 -8.19 -15.40
N LEU A 310 -0.21 -8.25 -14.33
CA LEU A 310 -0.86 -7.06 -13.78
C LEU A 310 0.15 -6.07 -13.18
N LEU A 311 1.26 -6.54 -12.60
CA LEU A 311 2.37 -5.67 -12.18
C LEU A 311 3.13 -5.08 -13.37
N GLU A 312 3.41 -5.89 -14.40
CA GLU A 312 4.01 -5.43 -15.66
C GLU A 312 3.15 -4.34 -16.31
N ASP A 313 1.83 -4.55 -16.40
CA ASP A 313 0.88 -3.59 -16.95
C ASP A 313 0.87 -2.26 -16.16
N VAL A 314 1.16 -2.28 -14.86
CA VAL A 314 1.33 -1.07 -14.03
C VAL A 314 2.64 -0.34 -14.36
N PHE A 315 3.78 -1.06 -14.41
CA PHE A 315 5.08 -0.45 -14.73
C PHE A 315 5.17 0.08 -16.16
N GLU A 316 4.48 -0.57 -17.10
CA GLU A 316 4.42 -0.17 -18.51
C GLU A 316 3.32 0.86 -18.82
N ASN A 317 2.61 1.35 -17.80
CA ASN A 317 1.47 2.28 -17.94
C ASN A 317 0.38 1.80 -18.93
N LYS A 318 0.18 0.48 -19.05
CA LYS A 318 -0.85 -0.09 -19.92
C LYS A 318 -2.27 0.09 -19.36
N ILE A 319 -2.40 0.36 -18.06
CA ILE A 319 -3.69 0.64 -17.41
C ILE A 319 -4.01 2.13 -17.56
N THR A 320 -4.74 2.48 -18.61
CA THR A 320 -5.09 3.88 -18.94
C THR A 320 -6.23 4.45 -18.09
N ASN A 321 -7.12 3.60 -17.58
CA ASN A 321 -8.23 4.02 -16.74
C ASN A 321 -7.75 4.21 -15.29
N ARG A 322 -7.89 5.44 -14.77
CA ARG A 322 -7.46 5.82 -13.42
C ARG A 322 -8.14 4.98 -12.32
N THR A 323 -9.43 4.67 -12.49
CA THR A 323 -10.19 3.85 -11.54
C THR A 323 -9.68 2.42 -11.51
N ASP A 324 -9.35 1.86 -12.67
CA ASP A 324 -8.78 0.52 -12.77
C ASP A 324 -7.38 0.46 -12.17
N LEU A 325 -6.56 1.49 -12.37
CA LEU A 325 -5.25 1.62 -11.72
C LEU A 325 -5.40 1.66 -10.19
N ILE A 326 -6.30 2.49 -9.67
CA ILE A 326 -6.57 2.59 -8.23
C ILE A 326 -7.00 1.22 -7.65
N ASN A 327 -7.97 0.56 -8.30
CA ASN A 327 -8.42 -0.78 -7.87
C ASN A 327 -7.29 -1.81 -7.91
N THR A 328 -6.43 -1.73 -8.92
CA THR A 328 -5.24 -2.57 -9.07
C THR A 328 -4.25 -2.33 -7.92
N ILE A 329 -3.99 -1.08 -7.56
CA ILE A 329 -3.11 -0.71 -6.44
C ILE A 329 -3.68 -1.17 -5.10
N PHE A 330 -4.99 -1.08 -4.89
CA PHE A 330 -5.62 -1.66 -3.71
C PHE A 330 -5.37 -3.17 -3.63
N LEU A 331 -5.60 -3.90 -4.73
CA LEU A 331 -5.35 -5.35 -4.75
C LEU A 331 -3.88 -5.69 -4.49
N VAL A 332 -2.95 -4.99 -5.12
CA VAL A 332 -1.50 -5.17 -4.93
C VAL A 332 -1.13 -4.92 -3.46
N SER A 333 -1.68 -3.86 -2.84
CA SER A 333 -1.47 -3.56 -1.43
C SER A 333 -1.92 -4.72 -0.52
N GLU A 334 -3.07 -5.33 -0.82
CA GLU A 334 -3.57 -6.50 -0.10
C GLU A 334 -2.67 -7.74 -0.31
N LEU A 335 -2.19 -7.97 -1.53
CA LEU A 335 -1.30 -9.09 -1.85
C LEU A 335 0.08 -8.96 -1.19
N ILE A 336 0.56 -7.74 -0.94
CA ILE A 336 1.79 -7.49 -0.18
C ILE A 336 1.59 -7.88 1.29
N LYS A 337 0.44 -7.54 1.91
CA LYS A 337 0.11 -7.96 3.28
C LYS A 337 0.04 -9.47 3.43
N PHE A 338 -0.40 -10.17 2.38
CA PHE A 338 -0.36 -11.64 2.30
C PHE A 338 1.03 -12.23 1.99
N ARG A 339 2.06 -11.38 1.79
CA ARG A 339 3.40 -11.75 1.32
C ARG A 339 3.40 -12.54 0.01
N TYR A 340 2.36 -12.37 -0.80
CA TYR A 340 2.28 -12.96 -2.14
C TYR A 340 3.13 -12.17 -3.14
N ILE A 341 3.15 -10.84 -2.95
CA ILE A 341 4.10 -9.92 -3.59
C ILE A 341 5.13 -9.54 -2.53
N GLY A 342 6.42 -9.58 -2.87
CA GLY A 342 7.49 -9.26 -1.94
C GLY A 342 7.58 -7.77 -1.61
N PHE A 343 8.26 -7.45 -0.51
CA PHE A 343 8.47 -6.05 -0.09
C PHE A 343 9.33 -5.27 -1.09
N ASN A 344 10.29 -5.92 -1.75
CA ASN A 344 11.12 -5.26 -2.75
C ASN A 344 10.29 -4.76 -3.94
N GLU A 345 9.34 -5.56 -4.42
CA GLU A 345 8.40 -5.15 -5.46
C GLU A 345 7.49 -4.00 -5.00
N CYS A 346 7.07 -4.00 -3.74
CA CYS A 346 6.34 -2.86 -3.15
C CYS A 346 7.16 -1.57 -3.19
N PHE A 347 8.42 -1.61 -2.76
CA PHE A 347 9.30 -0.43 -2.80
C PHE A 347 9.64 0.01 -4.23
N ASN A 348 9.76 -0.93 -5.17
CA ASN A 348 9.93 -0.61 -6.59
C ASN A 348 8.72 0.14 -7.15
N LEU A 349 7.50 -0.26 -6.79
CA LEU A 349 6.28 0.46 -7.16
C LEU A 349 6.24 1.86 -6.54
N LEU A 350 6.59 1.98 -5.27
CA LEU A 350 6.65 3.26 -4.57
C LEU A 350 7.65 4.22 -5.23
N GLU A 351 8.87 3.76 -5.51
CA GLU A 351 9.89 4.54 -6.22
C GLU A 351 9.46 4.88 -7.65
N TYR A 352 8.78 3.96 -8.35
CA TYR A 352 8.24 4.21 -9.68
C TYR A 352 7.24 5.37 -9.69
N PHE A 353 6.19 5.31 -8.88
CA PHE A 353 5.20 6.38 -8.81
C PHE A 353 5.79 7.69 -8.30
N TYR A 354 6.76 7.63 -7.38
CA TYR A 354 7.44 8.82 -6.87
C TYR A 354 8.25 9.52 -7.99
N LYS A 355 8.97 8.75 -8.81
CA LYS A 355 9.70 9.27 -9.99
C LYS A 355 8.76 9.85 -11.04
N GLN A 356 7.60 9.25 -11.24
CA GLN A 356 6.54 9.77 -12.13
C GLN A 356 5.80 10.98 -11.54
N LYS A 357 6.09 11.37 -10.29
CA LYS A 357 5.39 12.41 -9.53
C LYS A 357 3.90 12.14 -9.34
N ASP A 358 3.48 10.87 -9.36
CA ASP A 358 2.11 10.46 -9.04
C ASP A 358 1.97 10.25 -7.52
N ILE A 359 2.03 11.35 -6.79
CA ILE A 359 2.05 11.35 -5.33
C ILE A 359 0.74 10.81 -4.74
N GLU A 360 -0.39 10.97 -5.44
CA GLU A 360 -1.67 10.39 -5.04
C GLU A 360 -1.55 8.86 -4.92
N ILE A 361 -1.03 8.19 -5.96
CA ILE A 361 -0.88 6.73 -5.94
C ILE A 361 0.19 6.26 -4.95
N CYS A 362 1.30 6.99 -4.82
CA CYS A 362 2.30 6.72 -3.76
C CYS A 362 1.65 6.74 -2.37
N CYS A 363 0.89 7.80 -2.07
CA CYS A 363 0.22 7.96 -0.79
C CYS A 363 -0.87 6.90 -0.60
N LEU A 364 -1.60 6.54 -1.66
CA LEU A 364 -2.61 5.49 -1.62
C LEU A 364 -1.99 4.12 -1.27
N LEU A 365 -0.89 3.75 -1.93
CA LEU A 365 -0.18 2.50 -1.66
C LEU A 365 0.33 2.48 -0.20
N MET A 366 1.05 3.52 0.22
CA MET A 366 1.53 3.64 1.60
C MET A 366 0.40 3.68 2.63
N LYS A 367 -0.73 4.32 2.34
CA LYS A 367 -1.89 4.37 3.23
C LYS A 367 -2.48 2.97 3.48
N ASN A 368 -2.40 2.06 2.51
CA ASN A 368 -2.97 0.71 2.63
C ASN A 368 -2.00 -0.32 3.21
N VAL A 369 -0.70 -0.21 2.94
CA VAL A 369 0.32 -1.20 3.33
C VAL A 369 1.28 -0.69 4.40
N GLY A 370 1.40 0.62 4.59
CA GLY A 370 2.46 1.24 5.40
C GLY A 370 2.49 0.81 6.85
N ARG A 371 1.33 0.61 7.49
CA ARG A 371 1.28 0.05 8.87
C ARG A 371 1.86 -1.36 8.93
N PHE A 372 1.53 -2.20 7.96
CA PHE A 372 2.05 -3.57 7.87
C PHE A 372 3.57 -3.56 7.66
N LEU A 373 4.08 -2.70 6.77
CA LEU A 373 5.52 -2.58 6.54
C LEU A 373 6.29 -2.04 7.75
N LEU A 374 5.70 -1.13 8.52
CA LEU A 374 6.32 -0.57 9.72
C LEU A 374 6.30 -1.52 10.93
N VAL A 375 5.49 -2.56 10.88
CA VAL A 375 5.42 -3.59 11.92
C VAL A 375 6.34 -4.76 11.60
N ASP A 376 6.58 -5.01 10.32
CA ASP A 376 7.43 -6.09 9.86
C ASP A 376 8.91 -5.68 9.91
N GLU A 377 9.71 -6.50 10.60
CA GLU A 377 11.13 -6.23 10.86
C GLU A 377 11.95 -6.06 9.57
N GLN A 378 11.64 -6.83 8.52
CA GLN A 378 12.37 -6.81 7.26
C GLN A 378 12.10 -5.55 6.42
N SER A 379 10.95 -4.92 6.61
CA SER A 379 10.51 -3.77 5.81
C SER A 379 10.44 -2.44 6.58
N ASN A 380 10.51 -2.47 7.92
CA ASN A 380 10.39 -1.29 8.79
C ASN A 380 11.34 -0.15 8.38
N ASN A 381 12.64 -0.43 8.30
CA ASN A 381 13.64 0.60 8.00
C ASN A 381 13.43 1.23 6.62
N LYS A 382 13.15 0.42 5.60
CA LYS A 382 12.87 0.92 4.24
C LYS A 382 11.58 1.74 4.20
N ALA A 383 10.54 1.31 4.91
CA ALA A 383 9.28 2.04 5.02
C ALA A 383 9.45 3.39 5.71
N ARG A 384 10.24 3.46 6.79
CA ARG A 384 10.59 4.73 7.47
C ARG A 384 11.34 5.67 6.54
N ASN A 385 12.39 5.19 5.89
CA ASN A 385 13.16 5.98 4.94
C ASN A 385 12.27 6.54 3.81
N PHE A 386 11.31 5.75 3.32
CA PHE A 386 10.38 6.19 2.28
C PHE A 386 9.36 7.22 2.81
N LEU A 387 8.88 7.07 4.04
CA LEU A 387 8.02 8.07 4.68
C LEU A 387 8.75 9.40 4.88
N ASP A 388 10.01 9.37 5.33
CA ASP A 388 10.83 10.58 5.49
C ASP A 388 11.02 11.29 4.14
N LYS A 389 11.22 10.55 3.04
CA LYS A 389 11.24 11.12 1.68
C LYS A 389 9.93 11.84 1.34
N LEU A 390 8.78 11.21 1.58
CA LEU A 390 7.46 11.82 1.31
C LEU A 390 7.17 13.04 2.20
N ILE A 391 7.55 12.99 3.48
CA ILE A 391 7.41 14.11 4.42
C ILE A 391 8.28 15.29 3.97
N ALA A 392 9.53 15.03 3.60
CA ALA A 392 10.43 16.06 3.08
C ALA A 392 9.90 16.70 1.78
N TYR A 393 9.26 15.89 0.91
CA TYR A 393 8.57 16.38 -0.28
C TYR A 393 7.36 17.27 0.06
N GLY A 394 6.66 16.98 1.16
CA GLY A 394 5.51 17.75 1.66
C GLY A 394 5.75 19.25 1.81
N ASN A 395 6.99 19.67 2.08
CA ASN A 395 7.36 21.10 2.20
C ASN A 395 7.44 21.83 0.84
N LYS A 396 7.45 21.09 -0.27
CA LYS A 396 7.65 21.62 -1.64
C LYS A 396 6.48 21.28 -2.58
N CYS A 397 5.44 20.62 -2.09
CA CYS A 397 4.35 20.11 -2.91
C CYS A 397 3.15 21.07 -2.98
N SER A 398 2.22 20.78 -3.89
CA SER A 398 0.95 21.48 -3.99
C SER A 398 0.03 21.20 -2.78
N SER A 399 -1.00 22.03 -2.59
CA SER A 399 -1.98 21.84 -1.51
C SER A 399 -2.74 20.50 -1.60
N ILE A 400 -2.94 19.99 -2.82
CA ILE A 400 -3.62 18.71 -3.07
C ILE A 400 -2.71 17.56 -2.66
N GLU A 401 -1.46 17.55 -3.10
CA GLU A 401 -0.47 16.53 -2.71
C GLU A 401 -0.23 16.53 -1.20
N CYS A 402 -0.15 17.71 -0.58
CA CYS A 402 -0.06 17.85 0.87
C CYS A 402 -1.25 17.19 1.59
N THR A 403 -2.46 17.30 1.02
CA THR A 403 -3.66 16.65 1.55
C THR A 403 -3.53 15.12 1.50
N HIS A 404 -3.04 14.55 0.39
CA HIS A 404 -2.81 13.11 0.26
C HIS A 404 -1.74 12.59 1.23
N ILE A 405 -0.62 13.33 1.38
CA ILE A 405 0.45 12.98 2.31
C ILE A 405 -0.08 12.99 3.74
N ASN A 406 -0.81 14.04 4.14
CA ASN A 406 -1.37 14.15 5.48
C ASN A 406 -2.43 13.06 5.76
N ASP A 407 -3.31 12.76 4.80
CA ASP A 407 -4.28 11.67 4.90
C ASP A 407 -3.57 10.32 5.09
N MET A 408 -2.54 10.03 4.29
CA MET A 408 -1.71 8.83 4.42
C MET A 408 -1.03 8.74 5.80
N LEU A 409 -0.35 9.80 6.25
CA LEU A 409 0.32 9.83 7.56
C LEU A 409 -0.66 9.67 8.70
N SER A 410 -1.83 10.32 8.63
CA SER A 410 -2.88 10.20 9.64
C SER A 410 -3.37 8.76 9.78
N VAL A 411 -3.42 8.02 8.68
CA VAL A 411 -3.81 6.61 8.69
C VAL A 411 -2.72 5.75 9.30
N ILE A 412 -1.48 5.93 8.83
CA ILE A 412 -0.35 5.10 9.25
C ILE A 412 -0.10 5.27 10.75
N PHE A 413 -0.01 6.53 11.20
CA PHE A 413 0.32 6.88 12.57
C PHE A 413 -0.90 7.12 13.46
N SER A 414 -2.13 6.92 12.95
CA SER A 414 -3.25 6.79 13.87
C SER A 414 -2.91 5.65 14.82
N LYS A 415 -2.81 5.94 16.13
CA LYS A 415 -3.27 4.97 17.13
C LYS A 415 -4.61 4.53 16.58
N SER A 416 -4.83 3.24 16.45
CA SER A 416 -5.90 2.57 15.71
C SER A 416 -7.31 3.01 16.14
N VAL A 417 -7.60 4.26 15.82
CA VAL A 417 -8.64 5.14 16.33
C VAL A 417 -9.43 5.61 15.08
N ARG A 418 -9.52 4.76 14.05
CA ARG A 418 -10.39 5.00 12.90
C ARG A 418 -11.87 4.93 13.26
N TYR A 419 -12.21 4.42 14.45
CA TYR A 419 -13.53 4.56 15.05
C TYR A 419 -13.54 5.51 16.26
N GLU A 420 -12.45 5.59 17.02
CA GLU A 420 -12.39 6.47 18.19
C GLU A 420 -12.05 7.94 17.86
N SER A 421 -11.65 8.34 16.65
CA SER A 421 -11.09 9.71 16.44
C SER A 421 -12.21 10.72 16.23
N GLU A 422 -13.27 10.27 15.56
CA GLU A 422 -14.54 10.93 15.56
C GLU A 422 -15.09 10.97 16.99
N ASP A 423 -15.16 9.83 17.70
CA ASP A 423 -15.58 9.82 19.12
C ASP A 423 -14.69 10.69 20.01
N ASN A 424 -13.39 10.84 19.72
CA ASN A 424 -12.44 11.66 20.47
C ASN A 424 -12.69 13.13 20.24
N ILE A 425 -13.15 13.56 19.05
CA ILE A 425 -13.55 14.96 18.89
C ILE A 425 -14.90 15.23 19.54
N TYR A 426 -15.86 14.31 19.46
CA TYR A 426 -17.13 14.43 20.19
C TYR A 426 -16.89 14.43 21.71
N ASN A 427 -16.00 13.59 22.22
CA ASN A 427 -15.59 13.50 23.61
C ASN A 427 -14.76 14.71 24.03
N PHE A 428 -13.86 15.21 23.19
CA PHE A 428 -13.11 16.44 23.44
C PHE A 428 -14.04 17.64 23.54
N LEU A 429 -14.96 17.81 22.59
CA LEU A 429 -15.95 18.88 22.64
C LEU A 429 -16.84 18.73 23.87
N SER A 430 -17.28 17.50 24.17
CA SER A 430 -18.08 17.24 25.37
C SER A 430 -17.32 17.62 26.64
N TYR A 431 -16.08 17.18 26.80
CA TYR A 431 -15.23 17.51 27.95
C TYR A 431 -14.93 19.01 28.04
N HIS A 432 -14.53 19.63 26.93
CA HIS A 432 -14.09 21.02 26.88
C HIS A 432 -15.22 22.01 27.22
N PHE A 433 -16.45 21.73 26.76
CA PHE A 433 -17.60 22.59 26.99
C PHE A 433 -18.43 22.23 28.24
N LYS A 434 -18.37 21.00 28.74
CA LYS A 434 -19.14 20.57 29.93
C LYS A 434 -18.49 20.93 31.26
N ASN A 435 -17.16 20.96 31.32
CA ASN A 435 -16.41 21.17 32.58
C ASN A 435 -16.06 22.64 32.88
N GLY A 436 -16.67 23.61 32.18
CA GLY A 436 -16.33 25.04 32.35
C GLY A 436 -14.88 25.38 31.96
N VAL A 437 -14.20 24.47 31.26
CA VAL A 437 -12.81 24.64 30.78
C VAL A 437 -12.75 25.62 29.61
N HIS A 438 -13.85 25.74 28.86
CA HIS A 438 -13.96 26.74 27.79
C HIS A 438 -13.82 28.16 28.37
N LYS A 439 -12.78 28.85 27.90
CA LYS A 439 -12.60 30.30 28.10
C LYS A 439 -12.73 30.97 26.74
N THR A 440 -13.70 31.87 26.62
CA THR A 440 -13.87 32.73 25.45
C THR A 440 -12.58 33.50 25.17
N GLY A 441 -12.11 33.50 23.93
CA GLY A 441 -10.84 34.13 23.55
C GLY A 441 -9.58 33.27 23.76
N SER A 442 -9.70 32.05 24.29
CA SER A 442 -8.58 31.11 24.32
C SER A 442 -8.06 30.76 22.92
N LYS A 443 -6.82 30.28 22.83
CA LYS A 443 -6.23 29.81 21.56
C LYS A 443 -7.10 28.75 20.88
N ILE A 444 -7.71 27.86 21.67
CA ILE A 444 -8.67 26.87 21.19
C ILE A 444 -9.90 27.57 20.63
N ASP A 445 -10.56 28.46 21.39
CA ASP A 445 -11.75 29.21 20.93
C ASP A 445 -11.52 29.94 19.59
N LEU A 446 -10.35 30.56 19.42
CA LEU A 446 -9.96 31.22 18.17
C LEU A 446 -9.78 30.24 17.00
N ILE A 447 -9.19 29.07 17.24
CA ILE A 447 -9.03 28.01 16.23
C ILE A 447 -10.41 27.46 15.83
N LEU A 448 -11.29 27.20 16.80
CA LEU A 448 -12.64 26.70 16.54
C LEU A 448 -13.46 27.73 15.75
N LYS A 449 -13.38 29.03 16.09
CA LYS A 449 -14.02 30.13 15.34
C LYS A 449 -13.53 30.28 13.91
N LYS A 450 -12.23 30.04 13.65
CA LYS A 450 -11.67 30.08 12.28
C LYS A 450 -12.18 28.91 11.41
N ASN A 451 -12.57 27.79 12.02
CA ASN A 451 -12.93 26.55 11.31
C ASN A 451 -14.43 26.23 11.36
N LYS A 452 -15.30 27.23 11.12
CA LYS A 452 -16.76 27.07 11.13
C LYS A 452 -17.27 25.93 10.25
N LYS A 453 -16.69 25.73 9.06
CA LYS A 453 -17.06 24.64 8.13
C LYS A 453 -16.88 23.26 8.74
N TYR A 454 -15.80 23.08 9.51
CA TYR A 454 -15.51 21.82 10.17
C TYR A 454 -16.50 21.55 11.31
N PHE A 455 -16.82 22.57 12.11
CA PHE A 455 -17.87 22.46 13.13
C PHE A 455 -19.24 22.18 12.54
N LEU A 456 -19.60 22.83 11.44
CA LEU A 456 -20.87 22.56 10.78
C LEU A 456 -20.98 21.08 10.40
N LYS A 457 -19.90 20.48 9.87
CA LYS A 457 -19.85 19.03 9.58
C LYS A 457 -20.09 18.16 10.81
N ILE A 458 -19.50 18.52 11.95
CA ILE A 458 -19.65 17.80 13.23
C ILE A 458 -21.09 17.94 13.75
N LEU A 459 -21.62 19.17 13.76
CA LEU A 459 -22.96 19.49 14.28
C LEU A 459 -24.08 18.94 13.39
N CYS A 460 -23.81 18.66 12.11
CA CYS A 460 -24.73 17.92 11.24
C CYS A 460 -24.89 16.43 11.61
N ALA A 461 -24.10 15.92 12.56
CA ALA A 461 -24.21 14.54 13.08
C ALA A 461 -24.47 14.51 14.61
N PRO A 462 -25.55 15.15 15.09
CA PRO A 462 -25.80 15.31 16.53
C PRO A 462 -26.06 13.97 17.24
N TRP A 463 -26.46 12.91 16.53
CA TRP A 463 -26.60 11.55 17.07
C TRP A 463 -25.28 10.94 17.55
N LYS A 464 -24.12 11.54 17.24
CA LYS A 464 -22.82 11.11 17.77
C LYS A 464 -22.52 11.72 19.14
N PHE A 465 -23.33 12.66 19.62
CA PHE A 465 -23.18 13.24 20.96
C PHE A 465 -24.15 12.59 21.95
N LYS A 466 -23.66 12.31 23.17
CA LYS A 466 -24.50 11.83 24.26
C LYS A 466 -25.45 12.91 24.81
N ASP A 467 -25.06 14.17 24.71
CA ASP A 467 -25.73 15.32 25.34
C ASP A 467 -26.13 16.34 24.26
N VAL A 468 -27.35 16.23 23.75
CA VAL A 468 -27.86 17.07 22.65
C VAL A 468 -27.95 18.55 23.06
N GLU A 469 -28.21 18.85 24.32
CA GLU A 469 -28.28 20.24 24.81
C GLU A 469 -26.91 20.91 24.76
N LEU A 470 -25.85 20.17 25.09
CA LEU A 470 -24.48 20.67 24.96
C LEU A 470 -24.17 21.05 23.50
N VAL A 471 -24.60 20.24 22.54
CA VAL A 471 -24.43 20.52 21.11
C VAL A 471 -25.16 21.80 20.71
N CYS A 472 -26.37 22.02 21.26
CA CYS A 472 -27.15 23.25 21.01
C CYS A 472 -26.40 24.49 21.52
N LYS A 473 -25.81 24.40 22.71
CA LYS A 473 -25.00 25.48 23.30
C LYS A 473 -23.76 25.76 22.45
N ILE A 474 -23.05 24.72 22.00
CA ILE A 474 -21.89 24.85 21.12
C ILE A 474 -22.28 25.54 19.80
N ALA A 475 -23.34 25.07 19.14
CA ALA A 475 -23.82 25.67 17.89
C ALA A 475 -24.16 27.16 18.04
N SER A 476 -24.81 27.51 19.15
CA SER A 476 -25.16 28.91 19.47
C SER A 476 -23.92 29.76 19.74
N LEU A 477 -22.96 29.23 20.50
CA LEU A 477 -21.70 29.91 20.85
C LEU A 477 -20.87 30.32 19.62
N PHE A 478 -20.90 29.50 18.57
CA PHE A 478 -20.18 29.76 17.31
C PHE A 478 -21.05 30.42 16.22
N CYS A 479 -22.28 30.83 16.55
CA CYS A 479 -23.25 31.42 15.63
C CYS A 479 -23.51 30.53 14.40
N LEU A 480 -23.64 29.22 14.60
CA LEU A 480 -23.95 28.22 13.56
C LEU A 480 -25.42 27.77 13.59
N ASP A 481 -26.15 28.17 14.62
CA ASP A 481 -27.54 27.84 14.84
C ASP A 481 -28.47 28.24 13.68
N LEU A 482 -28.37 29.46 13.16
CA LEU A 482 -29.19 29.91 12.02
C LEU A 482 -28.89 29.08 10.76
N ILE A 483 -27.62 28.82 10.48
CA ILE A 483 -27.21 28.00 9.32
C ILE A 483 -27.78 26.58 9.44
N LEU A 484 -27.73 25.99 10.64
CA LEU A 484 -28.27 24.66 10.89
C LEU A 484 -29.81 24.60 10.80
N ILE A 485 -30.49 25.67 11.23
CA ILE A 485 -31.94 25.84 11.08
C ILE A 485 -32.31 26.00 9.61
N ASP A 486 -31.53 26.73 8.80
CA ASP A 486 -31.81 26.90 7.37
C ASP A 486 -31.58 25.61 6.57
N LEU A 487 -30.62 24.77 7.00
CA LEU A 487 -30.34 23.46 6.39
C LEU A 487 -31.32 22.35 6.81
N LEU A 488 -32.23 22.65 7.75
CA LEU A 488 -33.16 21.71 8.35
C LEU A 488 -33.96 20.88 7.32
N PRO A 489 -34.62 21.47 6.31
CA PRO A 489 -35.45 20.69 5.38
C PRO A 489 -34.61 19.73 4.54
N PHE A 490 -33.46 20.23 4.06
CA PHE A 490 -32.56 19.46 3.20
C PHE A 490 -31.98 18.24 3.93
N ILE A 491 -31.51 18.41 5.16
CA ILE A 491 -30.92 17.31 5.91
C ILE A 491 -31.99 16.27 6.25
N ILE A 492 -33.17 16.70 6.71
CA ILE A 492 -34.28 15.78 7.01
C ILE A 492 -34.74 15.01 5.77
N GLU A 493 -34.81 15.65 4.61
CA GLU A 493 -35.16 14.97 3.35
C GLU A 493 -34.10 13.92 2.98
N LEU A 494 -32.82 14.23 3.18
CA LEU A 494 -31.70 13.34 2.88
C LEU A 494 -31.68 12.09 3.77
N ILE A 495 -31.92 12.25 5.09
CA ILE A 495 -31.78 11.13 6.05
C ILE A 495 -33.09 10.47 6.46
N GLY A 496 -34.22 11.17 6.28
CA GLY A 496 -35.53 10.82 6.84
C GLY A 496 -36.08 9.48 6.40
N ASN A 497 -35.82 9.09 5.15
CA ASN A 497 -36.33 7.83 4.60
C ASN A 497 -35.42 6.62 4.90
N SER A 498 -34.13 6.86 5.22
CA SER A 498 -33.15 5.78 5.36
C SER A 498 -32.68 5.54 6.80
N TYR A 499 -32.84 6.51 7.71
CA TYR A 499 -32.29 6.42 9.06
C TYR A 499 -33.21 7.06 10.12
N LYS A 500 -34.23 6.33 10.58
CA LYS A 500 -35.24 6.82 11.55
C LYS A 500 -34.60 7.41 12.83
N LEU A 501 -33.73 6.67 13.51
CA LEU A 501 -33.09 7.10 14.78
C LEU A 501 -32.22 8.36 14.62
N LYS A 502 -31.45 8.45 13.53
CA LYS A 502 -30.60 9.62 13.23
C LYS A 502 -31.45 10.85 12.96
N THR A 503 -32.53 10.68 12.20
CA THR A 503 -33.48 11.76 11.89
C THR A 503 -34.13 12.29 13.17
N PHE A 504 -34.53 11.40 14.08
CA PHE A 504 -35.13 11.80 15.34
C PHE A 504 -34.15 12.55 16.25
N SER A 505 -32.91 12.05 16.35
CA SER A 505 -31.83 12.73 17.08
C SER A 505 -31.52 14.12 16.50
N TYR A 506 -31.47 14.23 15.17
CA TYR A 506 -31.31 15.51 14.46
C TYR A 506 -32.46 16.47 14.76
N THR A 507 -33.70 15.96 14.76
CA THR A 507 -34.90 16.72 15.06
C THR A 507 -34.90 17.25 16.50
N LYS A 508 -34.54 16.42 17.48
CA LYS A 508 -34.38 16.85 18.89
C LYS A 508 -33.34 17.95 19.04
N PHE A 509 -32.19 17.82 18.36
CA PHE A 509 -31.15 18.84 18.33
C PHE A 509 -31.68 20.18 17.81
N LEU A 510 -32.40 20.18 16.70
CA LEU A 510 -32.97 21.39 16.12
C LEU A 510 -34.10 21.99 16.97
N SER A 511 -34.91 21.15 17.62
CA SER A 511 -35.91 21.59 18.59
C SER A 511 -35.25 22.36 19.74
N GLY A 512 -34.10 21.87 20.23
CA GLY A 512 -33.27 22.56 21.21
C GLY A 512 -32.72 23.91 20.72
N LEU A 513 -32.26 23.99 19.47
CA LEU A 513 -31.82 25.26 18.87
C LEU A 513 -32.96 26.27 18.75
N LEU A 514 -34.13 25.82 18.29
CA LEU A 514 -35.30 26.67 18.06
C LEU A 514 -35.89 27.22 19.35
N LYS A 515 -35.76 26.52 20.48
CA LYS A 515 -36.17 26.99 21.82
C LYS A 515 -35.56 28.34 22.18
N CYS A 516 -34.36 28.64 21.72
CA CYS A 516 -33.65 29.89 21.98
C CYS A 516 -33.87 30.96 20.90
N LYS A 517 -34.77 30.75 19.93
CA LYS A 517 -35.04 31.67 18.81
C LYS A 517 -36.37 32.37 18.95
N ASN A 518 -36.48 33.53 18.30
CA ASN A 518 -37.73 34.28 18.26
C ASN A 518 -38.81 33.53 17.46
N SER A 519 -40.07 33.89 17.68
CA SER A 519 -41.22 33.25 17.04
C SER A 519 -41.19 33.32 15.51
N LYS A 520 -40.60 34.36 14.91
CA LYS A 520 -40.50 34.52 13.45
C LYS A 520 -39.60 33.45 12.81
N ILE A 521 -38.45 33.18 13.43
CA ILE A 521 -37.53 32.12 12.98
C ILE A 521 -38.18 30.74 13.17
N GLN A 522 -38.82 30.52 14.32
CA GLN A 522 -39.58 29.29 14.59
C GLN A 522 -40.66 29.04 13.53
N GLU A 523 -41.43 30.07 13.16
CA GLU A 523 -42.49 29.97 12.15
C GLU A 523 -41.94 29.63 10.76
N THR A 524 -40.80 30.23 10.40
CA THR A 524 -40.15 29.99 9.11
C THR A 524 -39.64 28.54 9.03
N ALA A 525 -39.01 28.07 10.11
CA ALA A 525 -38.52 26.70 10.22
C ALA A 525 -39.66 25.68 10.09
N ILE A 526 -40.75 25.83 10.86
CA ILE A 526 -41.87 24.88 10.80
C ILE A 526 -42.58 24.91 9.44
N SER A 527 -42.74 26.09 8.84
CA SER A 527 -43.36 26.26 7.52
C SER A 527 -42.59 25.52 6.43
N SER A 528 -41.25 25.58 6.46
CA SER A 528 -40.40 24.88 5.49
C SER A 528 -40.54 23.36 5.56
N LEU A 529 -40.85 22.81 6.74
CA LEU A 529 -40.97 21.37 6.97
C LEU A 529 -42.28 20.78 6.46
N PHE A 530 -43.36 21.58 6.43
CA PHE A 530 -44.64 21.14 5.87
C PHE A 530 -44.54 20.73 4.40
N ASN A 531 -43.48 21.13 3.69
CA ASN A 531 -43.30 20.84 2.27
C ASN A 531 -42.27 19.73 1.96
N ILE A 532 -41.64 19.11 2.96
CA ILE A 532 -40.62 18.08 2.70
C ILE A 532 -41.26 16.78 2.17
N LYS A 533 -40.53 16.10 1.27
CA LYS A 533 -40.88 14.82 0.65
C LYS A 533 -40.34 13.60 1.44
N ILE A 534 -40.91 13.36 2.62
CA ILE A 534 -40.63 12.17 3.44
C ILE A 534 -41.93 11.44 3.78
N HIS A 535 -41.82 10.19 4.26
CA HIS A 535 -42.98 9.39 4.68
C HIS A 535 -43.85 10.15 5.69
N ARG A 536 -45.18 10.09 5.51
CA ARG A 536 -46.15 10.92 6.24
C ARG A 536 -46.05 10.78 7.76
N GLU A 537 -45.95 9.56 8.26
CA GLU A 537 -45.77 9.29 9.70
C GLU A 537 -44.49 9.92 10.25
N MET A 538 -43.38 9.79 9.51
CA MET A 538 -42.10 10.34 9.93
C MET A 538 -42.15 11.86 9.96
N LYS A 539 -42.80 12.46 8.96
CA LYS A 539 -43.04 13.91 8.90
C LYS A 539 -43.81 14.41 10.12
N LEU A 540 -44.88 13.71 10.51
CA LEU A 540 -45.67 14.07 11.69
C LEU A 540 -44.85 13.98 12.98
N ARG A 541 -44.08 12.89 13.18
CA ARG A 541 -43.18 12.76 14.33
C ARG A 541 -42.19 13.92 14.42
N ILE A 542 -41.60 14.28 13.29
CA ILE A 542 -40.64 15.38 13.20
C ILE A 542 -41.29 16.72 13.56
N LEU A 543 -42.45 17.01 12.97
CA LEU A 543 -43.19 18.26 13.23
C LEU A 543 -43.57 18.38 14.71
N ILE A 544 -44.06 17.30 15.33
CA ILE A 544 -44.45 17.29 16.74
C ILE A 544 -43.22 17.53 17.65
N VAL A 545 -42.09 16.86 17.39
CA VAL A 545 -40.86 17.02 18.18
C VAL A 545 -40.25 18.40 18.05
N LEU A 546 -40.36 19.05 16.89
CA LEU A 546 -39.89 20.42 16.72
C LEU A 546 -40.80 21.41 17.41
N LEU A 547 -42.11 21.25 17.26
CA LEU A 547 -43.09 22.12 17.91
C LEU A 547 -42.98 22.05 19.42
N SER A 548 -42.64 20.90 20.02
CA SER A 548 -42.48 20.79 21.48
C SER A 548 -41.42 21.74 22.05
N GLY A 549 -40.37 22.08 21.28
CA GLY A 549 -39.33 23.04 21.66
C GLY A 549 -39.65 24.50 21.31
N MET A 550 -40.71 24.79 20.57
CA MET A 550 -41.08 26.15 20.15
C MET A 550 -41.89 26.93 21.20
N SER A 551 -42.05 28.23 20.98
CA SER A 551 -42.87 29.10 21.83
C SER A 551 -44.36 28.73 21.78
N PHE A 552 -45.08 29.05 22.86
CA PHE A 552 -46.53 28.83 22.98
C PHE A 552 -47.30 29.35 21.76
N CYS A 553 -47.00 30.57 21.31
CA CYS A 553 -47.69 31.19 20.17
C CYS A 553 -47.56 30.37 18.87
N VAL A 554 -46.38 29.82 18.59
CA VAL A 554 -46.13 29.01 17.39
C VAL A 554 -46.85 27.67 17.50
N LYS A 555 -46.77 27.02 18.67
CA LYS A 555 -47.51 25.78 18.96
C LYS A 555 -49.01 25.94 18.72
N SER A 556 -49.63 26.97 19.30
CA SER A 556 -51.07 27.21 19.19
C SER A 556 -51.54 27.46 17.76
N ARG A 557 -50.72 28.08 16.91
CA ARG A 557 -51.07 28.30 15.49
C ARG A 557 -51.08 27.03 14.67
N HIS A 558 -50.13 26.13 14.90
CA HIS A 558 -49.96 24.93 14.08
C HIS A 558 -50.68 23.70 14.63
N ILE A 559 -51.20 23.74 15.86
CA ILE A 559 -51.81 22.56 16.50
C ILE A 559 -53.03 22.03 15.73
N GLN A 560 -53.90 22.91 15.21
CA GLN A 560 -55.10 22.48 14.49
C GLN A 560 -54.74 21.79 13.17
N HIS A 561 -53.72 22.29 12.48
CA HIS A 561 -53.21 21.64 11.27
C HIS A 561 -52.63 20.26 11.57
N LEU A 562 -51.87 20.12 12.67
CA LEU A 562 -51.37 18.81 13.11
C LEU A 562 -52.49 17.84 13.49
N LYS A 563 -53.54 18.29 14.17
CA LYS A 563 -54.71 17.46 14.49
C LYS A 563 -55.33 16.88 13.21
N ASN A 564 -55.54 17.72 12.20
CA ASN A 564 -56.10 17.33 10.90
C ASN A 564 -55.19 16.37 10.11
N GLU A 565 -53.88 16.49 10.25
CA GLU A 565 -52.94 15.58 9.57
C GLU A 565 -52.74 14.26 10.33
N CYS A 566 -52.77 14.28 11.67
CA CYS A 566 -52.67 13.08 12.49
C CYS A 566 -53.92 12.20 12.39
N SER A 567 -55.12 12.78 12.21
CA SER A 567 -56.35 11.99 12.00
C SER A 567 -56.34 11.15 10.72
N LYS A 568 -55.38 11.40 9.82
CA LYS A 568 -55.18 10.66 8.56
C LYS A 568 -54.15 9.53 8.69
N VAL A 569 -53.64 9.27 9.89
CA VAL A 569 -52.60 8.28 10.18
C VAL A 569 -53.04 7.44 11.36
N ASN A 570 -52.98 6.11 11.22
CA ASN A 570 -53.47 5.17 12.24
C ASN A 570 -52.32 4.62 13.09
N THR A 571 -51.63 5.48 13.84
CA THR A 571 -50.52 5.07 14.72
C THR A 571 -50.68 5.67 16.12
N ILE A 572 -50.84 4.82 17.13
CA ILE A 572 -51.05 5.21 18.54
C ILE A 572 -49.92 6.11 19.06
N GLU A 573 -48.66 5.81 18.70
CA GLU A 573 -47.49 6.62 19.06
C GLU A 573 -47.65 8.10 18.66
N ILE A 574 -48.06 8.40 17.42
CA ILE A 574 -48.21 9.77 16.94
C ILE A 574 -49.36 10.49 17.66
N HIS A 575 -50.45 9.76 17.95
CA HIS A 575 -51.55 10.30 18.75
C HIS A 575 -51.12 10.62 20.18
N ASN A 576 -50.31 9.77 20.81
CA ASN A 576 -49.75 10.03 22.15
C ASN A 576 -48.78 11.22 22.14
N MET A 577 -47.91 11.33 21.13
CA MET A 577 -47.02 12.49 20.96
C MET A 577 -47.82 13.79 20.78
N LEU A 578 -48.90 13.75 19.98
CA LEU A 578 -49.77 14.92 19.76
C LEU A 578 -50.58 15.28 21.01
N PHE A 579 -51.04 14.28 21.77
CA PHE A 579 -51.71 14.48 23.05
C PHE A 579 -50.81 15.26 24.02
N ASN A 580 -49.56 14.79 24.22
CA ASN A 580 -48.57 15.47 25.07
C ASN A 580 -48.30 16.91 24.60
N LEU A 581 -48.24 17.14 23.28
CA LEU A 581 -48.08 18.48 22.73
C LEU A 581 -49.30 19.36 23.03
N CYS A 582 -50.52 18.85 22.87
CA CYS A 582 -51.77 19.57 23.16
C CYS A 582 -51.89 19.92 24.64
N GLU A 583 -51.55 18.98 25.53
CA GLU A 583 -51.53 19.19 26.98
C GLU A 583 -50.55 20.30 27.36
N SER A 584 -49.36 20.33 26.73
CA SER A 584 -48.34 21.36 26.99
C SER A 584 -48.79 22.80 26.65
N ILE A 585 -49.91 22.96 25.94
CA ILE A 585 -50.51 24.26 25.60
C ILE A 585 -51.95 24.41 26.11
N GLY A 586 -52.42 23.50 26.97
CA GLY A 586 -53.77 23.56 27.56
C GLY A 586 -54.91 23.32 26.56
N VAL A 587 -54.65 22.65 25.44
CA VAL A 587 -55.66 22.34 24.42
C VAL A 587 -56.16 20.91 24.64
N LYS A 588 -57.49 20.71 24.72
CA LYS A 588 -58.06 19.35 24.78
C LYS A 588 -57.78 18.59 23.47
N TYR A 589 -57.31 17.36 23.62
CA TYR A 589 -57.17 16.39 22.52
C TYR A 589 -58.13 15.24 22.80
N GLU A 590 -59.15 15.10 21.96
CA GLU A 590 -60.11 13.99 22.07
C GLU A 590 -59.38 12.71 21.61
N LYS A 591 -59.02 11.86 22.60
CA LYS A 591 -58.28 10.62 22.37
C LYS A 591 -59.16 9.70 21.50
N PRO A 592 -58.68 9.17 20.36
CA PRO A 592 -59.33 7.99 19.79
C PRO A 592 -59.15 6.85 20.80
N PHE A 593 -60.25 6.19 21.18
CA PHE A 593 -60.24 5.05 22.09
C PHE A 593 -59.38 3.93 21.48
N TYR A 594 -58.15 3.76 21.97
CA TYR A 594 -57.38 2.53 21.80
C TYR A 594 -57.24 1.91 23.19
N GLU A 595 -57.69 0.67 23.33
CA GLU A 595 -57.49 -0.12 24.55
C GLU A 595 -55.99 -0.25 24.80
N ASP A 596 -55.55 0.07 26.03
CA ASP A 596 -54.16 0.01 26.47
C ASP A 596 -53.64 -1.44 26.37
N SER A 597 -53.14 -1.79 25.20
CA SER A 597 -52.41 -3.04 24.99
C SER A 597 -51.00 -2.85 25.54
N PHE A 598 -50.76 -3.38 26.74
CA PHE A 598 -49.47 -3.44 27.44
C PHE A 598 -48.29 -3.88 26.53
N ASP A 599 -48.58 -4.70 25.50
CA ASP A 599 -47.60 -5.17 24.52
C ASP A 599 -47.06 -4.07 23.57
N GLU A 600 -47.79 -2.97 23.36
CA GLU A 600 -47.29 -1.84 22.58
C GLU A 600 -46.40 -0.89 23.39
N GLU A 601 -46.64 -0.80 24.70
CA GLU A 601 -45.81 -0.03 25.63
C GLU A 601 -44.40 -0.65 25.75
N ILE A 602 -44.31 -1.98 25.71
CA ILE A 602 -43.05 -2.74 25.62
C ILE A 602 -42.33 -2.47 24.30
N ARG A 603 -43.04 -2.44 23.16
CA ARG A 603 -42.43 -2.11 21.85
C ARG A 603 -41.97 -0.66 21.74
N LEU A 604 -42.58 0.26 22.48
CA LEU A 604 -42.13 1.65 22.59
C LEU A 604 -40.82 1.77 23.39
N MET A 605 -40.62 0.94 24.41
CA MET A 605 -39.38 0.87 25.18
C MET A 605 -38.23 0.20 24.42
N GLU A 606 -38.53 -0.74 23.52
CA GLU A 606 -37.51 -1.41 22.67
C GLU A 606 -37.03 -0.57 21.47
N ASN A 607 -37.76 0.50 21.11
CA ASN A 607 -37.45 1.37 19.95
C ASN A 607 -36.91 2.77 20.33
N LEU A 608 -36.76 3.07 21.62
CA LEU A 608 -36.02 4.22 22.16
C LEU A 608 -34.55 3.85 22.42
#